data_AF-A0A447KUB3-F1
#
_entry.id   AF-A0A447KUB3-F1
#
_cell.length_a   1.000
_cell.length_b   1.000
_cell.length_c   1.000
_cell.angle_alpha   90.00
_cell.angle_beta   90.00
_cell.angle_gamma   90.00
#
_symmetry.space_group_name_H-M   'P 1'
#
loop_
_entity.id
_entity.type
_entity.pdbx_description
1 polymer ?
#
loop_
_entity_poly.entity_id
_entity_poly.type
_entity_poly.pdbx_seq_one_letter_code
_entity_poly.pdbx_strand_id
1 'polypeptide(L)' 'MRRILACAPDFLSDDGVLICEVGNSMVHLMEQYPDIPFTWLEFENGGDGVFMLTKQQLVDCKDHFSMYRS' A
#
# COMPACT_ATOMS: atom_id res chain seq x y z
N MET A 1 5.98 5.29 -5.19
CA MET A 1 5.42 4.26 -4.31
C MET A 1 5.83 4.42 -2.85
N ARG A 2 7.11 4.25 -2.49
CA ARG A 2 7.54 4.14 -1.08
C ARG A 2 7.27 5.38 -0.22
N ARG A 3 7.45 6.58 -0.79
CA ARG A 3 7.05 7.85 -0.13
C ARG A 3 5.54 7.95 0.09
N ILE A 4 4.72 7.41 -0.83
CA ILE A 4 3.27 7.38 -0.68
C ILE A 4 2.89 6.51 0.52
N LEU A 5 3.46 5.31 0.62
CA LEU A 5 3.21 4.41 1.75
C LEU A 5 3.70 5.01 3.09
N ALA A 6 4.83 5.72 3.08
CA ALA A 6 5.37 6.37 4.27
C ALA A 6 4.52 7.56 4.76
N CYS A 7 3.91 8.32 3.83
CA CYS A 7 3.21 9.56 4.14
C CYS A 7 1.68 9.41 4.19
N ALA A 8 1.11 8.41 3.51
CA ALA A 8 -0.34 8.21 3.42
C ALA A 8 -1.07 8.22 4.78
N PRO A 9 -0.53 7.62 5.87
CA PRO A 9 -1.17 7.68 7.19
C PRO A 9 -1.47 9.10 7.68
N ASP A 10 -0.64 10.09 7.32
CA ASP A 10 -0.78 11.47 7.77
C ASP A 10 -1.96 12.19 7.10
N PHE A 11 -2.44 11.67 5.98
CA PHE A 11 -3.49 12.28 5.16
C PHE A 11 -4.82 11.52 5.22
N LEU A 12 -4.88 10.41 5.96
CA LEU A 12 -6.07 9.58 6.11
C LEU A 12 -6.81 9.89 7.42
N SER A 13 -8.14 9.89 7.35
CA SER A 13 -9.00 9.77 8.54
C SER A 13 -8.74 8.46 9.27
N ASP A 14 -9.20 8.32 10.51
CA ASP A 14 -8.90 7.14 11.32
C ASP A 14 -9.36 5.82 10.69
N ASP A 15 -10.52 5.82 10.03
CA ASP A 15 -11.03 4.68 9.24
C ASP A 15 -10.69 4.77 7.74
N GLY A 16 -9.73 5.62 7.37
CA GLY A 16 -9.35 5.86 5.99
C GLY A 16 -8.59 4.68 5.37
N VAL A 17 -8.73 4.52 4.05
CA VAL A 17 -8.02 3.52 3.25
C VAL A 17 -7.21 4.18 2.13
N LEU A 18 -6.04 3.64 1.86
CA LEU A 18 -5.24 3.90 0.68
C LEU A 18 -5.57 2.85 -0.37
N ILE A 19 -6.00 3.28 -1.56
CA ILE A 19 -6.13 2.43 -2.74
C ILE A 19 -5.10 2.90 -3.76
N CYS A 20 -4.32 1.98 -4.32
CA CYS A 20 -3.25 2.34 -5.25
C CYS A 20 -3.06 1.30 -6.35
N GLU A 21 -2.98 1.79 -7.60
CA GLU A 21 -2.67 0.99 -8.78
C GLU A 21 -1.16 0.97 -9.05
N VAL A 22 -0.64 -0.22 -9.31
CA VAL A 22 0.78 -0.50 -9.55
C VAL A 22 1.02 -1.34 -10.81
N GLY A 23 -0.05 -1.85 -11.43
CA GLY A 23 -0.01 -2.68 -12.64
C GLY A 23 1.03 -3.80 -12.54
N ASN A 24 1.94 -3.87 -13.52
CA ASN A 24 3.01 -4.88 -13.60
C ASN A 24 4.00 -4.87 -12.41
N SER A 25 3.97 -3.87 -11.54
CA SER A 25 4.84 -3.81 -10.36
C SER A 25 4.32 -4.62 -9.18
N MET A 26 3.14 -5.25 -9.28
CA MET A 26 2.53 -6.09 -8.24
C MET A 26 3.50 -7.15 -7.69
N VAL A 27 4.09 -7.97 -8.58
CA VAL A 27 5.00 -9.05 -8.18
C VAL A 27 6.20 -8.50 -7.41
N HIS A 28 6.82 -7.45 -7.95
CA HIS A 28 7.96 -6.80 -7.31
C HIS A 28 7.62 -6.21 -5.93
N LEU A 29 6.39 -5.72 -5.73
CA LEU A 29 5.92 -5.22 -4.44
C LEU A 29 5.73 -6.35 -3.43
N MET A 30 5.13 -7.46 -3.84
CA MET A 30 4.96 -8.63 -2.99
C MET A 30 6.31 -9.25 -2.59
N GLU A 31 7.28 -9.28 -3.51
CA GLU A 31 8.63 -9.77 -3.22
C GLU A 31 9.42 -8.83 -2.30
N GLN A 32 9.33 -7.51 -2.51
CA GLN A 32 10.05 -6.53 -1.70
C GLN A 32 9.46 -6.35 -0.30
N TYR A 33 8.15 -6.57 -0.16
CA TYR A 33 7.42 -6.30 1.08
C TYR A 33 6.47 -7.47 1.44
N PRO A 34 7.02 -8.67 1.69
CA PRO A 34 6.21 -9.87 1.94
C PRO A 34 5.40 -9.79 3.24
N ASP A 35 5.84 -8.96 4.20
CA ASP A 35 5.21 -8.83 5.52
C ASP A 35 4.05 -7.82 5.52
N ILE A 36 3.84 -7.10 4.41
CA ILE A 36 2.81 -6.07 4.34
C ILE A 36 1.49 -6.70 3.88
N PRO A 37 0.38 -6.48 4.62
CA PRO A 37 -0.90 -7.13 4.35
C PRO A 37 -1.65 -6.46 3.19
N PHE A 38 -1.06 -6.44 1.99
CA PHE A 38 -1.71 -5.91 0.79
C PHE A 38 -2.99 -6.68 0.49
N THR A 39 -4.10 -5.96 0.42
CA THR A 39 -5.36 -6.51 -0.10
C THR A 39 -5.45 -6.20 -1.58
N TRP A 40 -5.13 -7.17 -2.43
CA TRP A 40 -5.25 -7.03 -3.89
C TRP A 40 -6.73 -7.07 -4.30
N LEU A 41 -7.18 -6.05 -5.02
CA LEU A 41 -8.56 -5.91 -5.46
C LEU A 41 -8.71 -6.54 -6.85
N GLU A 42 -9.73 -7.38 -7.00
CA GLU A 42 -10.12 -7.97 -8.29
C GLU A 42 -11.28 -7.17 -8.90
N PHE A 43 -11.23 -6.93 -10.21
CA PHE A 43 -12.27 -6.17 -10.93
C PHE A 43 -12.96 -7.03 -11.99
N GLU A 44 -14.29 -6.93 -12.07
CA GLU A 44 -15.12 -7.73 -12.98
C GLU A 44 -14.80 -7.50 -14.47
N ASN A 45 -14.33 -6.30 -14.83
CA ASN A 45 -13.99 -5.93 -16.21
C ASN A 45 -12.48 -6.08 -16.52
N GLY A 46 -11.76 -6.81 -15.66
CA GLY A 46 -10.30 -6.94 -15.73
C GLY A 46 -9.56 -5.75 -15.13
N GLY A 47 -8.26 -5.93 -14.91
CA GLY A 47 -7.39 -4.99 -14.21
C GLY A 47 -6.77 -5.66 -12.99
N ASP A 48 -5.45 -5.79 -13.00
CA ASP A 48 -4.67 -6.36 -11.90
C ASP A 48 -3.72 -5.31 -11.32
N GLY A 49 -3.22 -5.59 -10.12
CA GLY A 49 -2.23 -4.73 -9.49
C GLY A 49 -2.83 -3.46 -8.89
N VAL A 50 -4.07 -3.50 -8.40
CA VAL A 50 -4.57 -2.49 -7.46
C VAL A 50 -4.62 -3.11 -6.07
N PHE A 51 -4.05 -2.43 -5.08
CA PHE A 51 -4.15 -2.85 -3.69
C PHE A 51 -4.89 -1.83 -2.82
N MET A 52 -5.41 -2.31 -1.71
CA MET A 52 -5.94 -1.53 -0.60
C MET A 52 -5.12 -1.79 0.67
N LEU A 53 -4.86 -0.72 1.44
CA LEU A 53 -4.36 -0.78 2.81
C LEU A 53 -5.15 0.20 3.68
N THR A 54 -5.49 -0.20 4.90
CA THR A 54 -6.08 0.72 5.89
C THR A 54 -5.00 1.63 6.49
N LYS A 55 -5.41 2.76 7.06
CA LYS A 55 -4.50 3.62 7.84
C LYS A 55 -3.80 2.82 8.94
N GLN A 56 -4.52 1.96 9.67
CA GLN A 56 -3.95 1.13 10.72
C GLN A 56 -2.84 0.21 10.17
N GLN A 57 -3.09 -0.49 9.05
CA GLN A 57 -2.08 -1.35 8.42
C GLN A 57 -0.82 -0.57 7.99
N LEU A 58 -0.99 0.64 7.46
CA LEU A 58 0.13 1.51 7.10
C LEU A 58 0.93 1.99 8.32
N VAL A 59 0.26 2.23 9.46
CA VAL A 59 0.90 2.59 10.73
C VAL A 59 1.65 1.40 11.32
N ASP A 60 1.06 0.21 11.31
CA ASP A 60 1.68 -1.02 11.81
C ASP A 60 2.93 -1.38 11.01
N CYS A 61 2.93 -1.08 9.71
CA CYS A 61 4.05 -1.32 8.82
C CYS A 61 5.00 -0.11 8.67
N LYS A 62 4.87 0.96 9.48
CA LYS A 62 5.60 2.22 9.21
C LYS A 62 7.12 2.03 9.13
N ASP A 63 7.66 1.07 9.87
CA ASP A 63 9.11 0.86 9.99
C ASP A 63 9.71 0.43 8.65
N HIS A 64 8.95 -0.31 7.81
CA HIS A 64 9.34 -0.67 6.43
C HIS A 64 9.52 0.56 5.52
N PHE A 65 8.88 1.69 5.86
CA PHE A 65 8.87 2.89 5.02
C PHE A 65 9.52 4.11 5.65
N SER A 66 9.99 3.99 6.90
CA SER A 66 10.55 5.07 7.72
C SER A 66 11.67 5.85 7.00
N MET A 67 12.52 5.14 6.25
CA MET A 67 13.63 5.72 5.48
C MET A 67 13.20 6.61 4.29
N TYR A 68 11.92 6.62 3.91
CA TYR A 68 11.43 7.36 2.74
C TYR A 68 10.67 8.65 3.10
N ARG A 69 10.69 9.08 4.36
CA ARG A 69 10.08 10.36 4.79
C ARG A 69 10.98 11.58 4.58
N SER A 70 12.22 11.40 4.13
CA SER A 70 13.18 12.46 3.79
C SER A 70 12.95 13.09 2.42
#